data_AF-Q46260-F1
#
_entry.id   AF-Q46260-F1
#
_cell.length_a   1.000
_cell.length_b   1.000
_cell.length_c   1.000
_cell.angle_alpha   90.00
_cell.angle_beta   90.00
_cell.angle_gamma   90.00
#
_symmetry.space_group_name_H-M   'P 1'
#
loop_
_entity.id
_entity.type
_entity.pdbx_description
1 polymer ?
#
loop_
_entity_poly.entity_id
_entity_poly.type
_entity_poly.pdbx_seq_one_letter_code
_entity_poly.pdbx_strand_id
1 'polypeptide(L)'
;MVKSENQIIKSSLHLENQKFGRKPQLSEDLFELFPSICTESKIEVIGLDLQPSHYHALAAIQKLLTATNYRGNLEGSYLSRETNTFKFEGTIPRIKFTKSEYLEAYGVKKYKTSRNKNEFGGKEALIALEALYHLGNEPYLIVATRKRWNKGEEVVDRYQTFSPILRICEGWEGLTPKENKALDEEPFLNLISKKHKGFIIEPCPIIVDQIDSYFVLKPANMYQEIKLRFPNASKFTYTFIDWIVSTATRKKMNSSGSKEWPDKIEIGFENLSYTLRMNRYITSRNWKKIESAINRCIEIAIELKWLNKHERIQGKTISKKEVFYLNKSKFQQISTNKTIQSTTNKN
;
A
#
# COMPACT_ATOMS: atom_id res chain seq x y z
N MET A 1 5.51 -8.03 21.84
CA MET A 1 4.90 -6.72 21.50
C MET A 1 5.80 -6.02 20.50
N VAL A 2 5.21 -5.39 19.49
CA VAL A 2 5.92 -4.61 18.46
C VAL A 2 5.63 -3.14 18.71
N LYS A 3 6.55 -2.42 19.38
CA LYS A 3 6.45 -0.96 19.48
C LYS A 3 6.87 -0.35 18.15
N SER A 4 6.00 0.44 17.52
CA SER A 4 6.32 1.13 16.28
C SER A 4 6.46 2.65 16.49
N GLU A 5 7.64 3.06 16.93
CA GLU A 5 8.03 4.48 17.01
C GLU A 5 8.63 4.99 15.69
N ASN A 6 8.73 4.12 14.68
CA ASN A 6 9.32 4.46 13.40
C ASN A 6 8.55 5.59 12.72
N GLN A 7 9.25 6.70 12.49
CA GLN A 7 8.74 7.86 11.74
C GLN A 7 8.70 7.59 10.24
N ILE A 8 9.45 6.59 9.76
CA ILE A 8 9.54 6.19 8.36
C ILE A 8 9.17 4.71 8.22
N ILE A 9 8.34 4.39 7.23
CA ILE A 9 8.04 3.02 6.80
C ILE A 9 8.79 2.70 5.52
N LYS A 10 9.22 1.45 5.40
CA LYS A 10 9.73 0.88 4.16
C LYS A 10 8.57 0.19 3.43
N SER A 11 8.60 0.13 2.11
CA SER A 11 7.63 -0.64 1.32
C SER A 11 8.28 -1.13 0.03
N SER A 12 8.05 -2.39 -0.35
CA SER A 12 8.55 -2.90 -1.64
C SER A 12 7.93 -2.09 -2.78
N LEU A 13 8.76 -1.66 -3.73
CA LEU A 13 8.27 -1.00 -4.93
C LEU A 13 7.40 -1.94 -5.78
N HIS A 14 7.55 -3.27 -5.66
CA HIS A 14 6.67 -4.22 -6.32
C HIS A 14 5.23 -4.11 -5.83
N LEU A 15 5.04 -4.01 -4.51
CA LEU A 15 3.75 -3.76 -3.88
C LEU A 15 3.18 -2.40 -4.28
N GLU A 16 3.99 -1.33 -4.20
CA GLU A 16 3.52 0.02 -4.53
C GLU A 16 3.06 0.11 -5.99
N ASN A 17 3.74 -0.58 -6.90
CA ASN A 17 3.38 -0.62 -8.31
C ASN A 17 2.01 -1.28 -8.57
N GLN A 18 1.49 -2.09 -7.65
CA GLN A 18 0.15 -2.68 -7.79
C GLN A 18 -0.96 -1.64 -7.56
N LYS A 19 -0.68 -0.53 -6.88
CA LYS A 19 -1.70 0.50 -6.59
C LYS A 19 -2.09 1.31 -7.82
N PHE A 20 -1.24 1.32 -8.85
CA PHE A 20 -1.41 2.14 -10.03
C PHE A 20 -2.13 1.36 -11.14
N GLY A 21 -3.10 2.01 -11.79
CA GLY A 21 -3.70 1.49 -13.01
C GLY A 21 -2.72 1.58 -14.19
N ARG A 22 -3.09 0.93 -15.28
CA ARG A 22 -2.33 0.94 -16.54
C ARG A 22 -3.29 1.22 -17.68
N LYS A 23 -2.83 1.90 -18.72
CA LYS A 23 -3.61 2.02 -19.95
C LYS A 23 -3.63 0.63 -20.60
N PRO A 24 -4.81 0.06 -20.91
CA PRO A 24 -4.88 -1.22 -21.60
C PRO A 24 -4.08 -1.14 -22.90
N GLN A 25 -3.22 -2.12 -23.16
CA GLN A 25 -2.69 -2.30 -24.51
C GLN A 25 -3.82 -2.86 -25.39
N LEU A 26 -3.79 -2.59 -26.71
CA LEU A 26 -4.88 -2.94 -27.64
C LEU A 26 -5.15 -4.47 -27.76
N SER A 27 -4.43 -5.29 -27.00
CA SER A 27 -4.52 -6.75 -26.93
C SER A 27 -4.27 -7.18 -25.47
N GLU A 28 -5.26 -7.09 -24.59
CA GLU A 28 -5.19 -7.77 -23.30
C GLU A 28 -6.22 -8.91 -23.28
N ASP A 29 -5.78 -10.09 -23.71
CA ASP A 29 -6.42 -11.41 -23.56
C ASP A 29 -6.51 -11.83 -22.07
N LEU A 30 -6.90 -10.90 -21.20
CA LEU A 30 -7.00 -11.15 -19.76
C LEU A 30 -8.04 -12.24 -19.45
N PHE A 31 -9.03 -12.39 -20.33
CA PHE A 31 -10.15 -13.33 -20.19
C PHE A 31 -9.80 -14.78 -20.55
N GLU A 32 -8.74 -15.04 -21.32
CA GLU A 32 -8.41 -16.41 -21.74
C GLU A 32 -7.68 -17.22 -20.66
N LEU A 33 -6.91 -16.57 -19.78
CA LEU A 33 -6.02 -17.26 -18.84
C LEU A 33 -6.72 -17.82 -17.59
N PHE A 34 -7.82 -17.21 -17.14
CA PHE A 34 -8.50 -17.61 -15.88
C PHE A 34 -10.02 -17.37 -15.91
N PRO A 35 -10.78 -18.02 -16.82
CA PRO A 35 -12.22 -17.79 -16.94
C PRO A 35 -13.00 -18.09 -15.65
N SER A 36 -12.66 -19.17 -14.94
CA SER A 36 -13.39 -19.64 -13.74
C SER A 36 -13.22 -18.76 -12.50
N ILE A 37 -12.04 -18.17 -12.28
CA ILE A 37 -11.79 -17.30 -11.12
C ILE A 37 -12.47 -15.93 -11.31
N CYS A 38 -12.47 -15.42 -12.55
CA CYS A 38 -13.11 -14.15 -12.91
C CYS A 38 -14.64 -14.19 -12.81
N THR A 39 -15.27 -15.36 -12.97
CA THR A 39 -16.73 -15.50 -12.83
C THR A 39 -17.20 -15.53 -11.37
N GLU A 40 -16.43 -16.16 -10.47
CA GLU A 40 -16.80 -16.29 -9.05
C GLU A 40 -16.36 -15.09 -8.21
N SER A 41 -15.14 -14.60 -8.44
CA SER A 41 -14.64 -13.36 -7.86
C SER A 41 -14.66 -12.30 -8.96
N LYS A 42 -15.56 -11.32 -8.89
CA LYS A 42 -15.68 -10.21 -9.85
C LYS A 42 -14.45 -9.28 -9.82
N ILE A 43 -13.27 -9.81 -10.13
CA ILE A 43 -12.02 -9.07 -10.17
C ILE A 43 -11.91 -8.43 -11.55
N GLU A 44 -12.39 -7.20 -11.64
CA GLU A 44 -12.40 -6.42 -12.89
C GLU A 44 -11.10 -5.64 -13.14
N VAL A 45 -10.16 -5.70 -12.19
CA VAL A 45 -9.03 -4.76 -12.13
C VAL A 45 -7.71 -5.47 -11.80
N ILE A 46 -6.68 -5.20 -12.61
CA ILE A 46 -5.30 -5.58 -12.31
C ILE A 46 -4.75 -4.72 -11.16
N GLY A 47 -4.19 -5.36 -10.14
CA GLY A 47 -3.53 -4.75 -8.98
C GLY A 47 -4.51 -4.41 -7.84
N LEU A 48 -4.12 -3.45 -7.01
CA LEU A 48 -4.83 -3.03 -5.81
C LEU A 48 -5.64 -1.75 -6.07
N ASP A 49 -6.97 -1.85 -6.21
CA ASP A 49 -7.88 -0.69 -6.22
C ASP A 49 -8.36 -0.37 -4.80
N LEU A 50 -7.49 0.27 -4.03
CA LEU A 50 -7.68 0.48 -2.60
C LEU A 50 -8.62 1.67 -2.29
N GLN A 51 -9.45 1.49 -1.27
CA GLN A 51 -10.16 2.59 -0.61
C GLN A 51 -9.22 3.33 0.36
N PRO A 52 -9.52 4.58 0.76
CA PRO A 52 -8.70 5.31 1.72
C PRO A 52 -8.40 4.51 3.00
N SER A 53 -9.39 3.82 3.57
CA SER A 53 -9.21 2.97 4.76
C SER A 53 -8.22 1.83 4.53
N HIS A 54 -8.19 1.24 3.33
CA HIS A 54 -7.26 0.17 2.97
C HIS A 54 -5.81 0.70 2.86
N TYR A 55 -5.61 1.94 2.39
CA TYR A 55 -4.29 2.58 2.42
C TYR A 55 -3.74 2.69 3.85
N HIS A 56 -4.57 3.14 4.80
CA HIS A 56 -4.19 3.21 6.23
C HIS A 56 -3.91 1.82 6.81
N ALA A 57 -4.73 0.81 6.48
CA ALA A 57 -4.53 -0.56 6.95
C ALA A 57 -3.22 -1.16 6.43
N LEU A 58 -2.93 -1.02 5.14
CA LEU A 58 -1.69 -1.51 4.54
C LEU A 58 -0.47 -0.80 5.13
N ALA A 59 -0.57 0.52 5.35
CA ALA A 59 0.47 1.31 6.01
C ALA A 59 0.74 0.83 7.44
N ALA A 60 -0.31 0.51 8.19
CA ALA A 60 -0.20 -0.01 9.55
C ALA A 60 0.60 -1.31 9.56
N ILE A 61 0.31 -2.24 8.64
CA ILE A 61 1.07 -3.49 8.52
C ILE A 61 2.51 -3.23 8.09
N GLN A 62 2.75 -2.35 7.11
CA GLN A 62 4.09 -1.93 6.72
C GLN A 62 4.87 -1.32 7.89
N LYS A 63 4.20 -0.56 8.77
CA LYS A 63 4.80 0.02 9.98
C LYS A 63 5.23 -1.06 10.96
N LEU A 64 4.38 -2.05 11.20
CA LEU A 64 4.67 -3.19 12.07
C LEU A 64 5.79 -4.07 11.49
N LEU A 65 5.77 -4.35 10.18
CA LEU A 65 6.84 -5.08 9.48
C LEU A 65 8.17 -4.31 9.53
N THR A 66 8.15 -3.00 9.27
CA THR A 66 9.34 -2.15 9.33
C THR A 66 9.96 -2.14 10.73
N ALA A 67 9.14 -2.15 11.79
CA ALA A 67 9.62 -2.22 13.18
C ALA A 67 10.38 -3.52 13.51
N THR A 68 10.19 -4.58 12.71
CA THR A 68 10.94 -5.85 12.82
C THR A 68 11.99 -6.01 11.71
N ASN A 69 12.28 -4.94 10.96
CA ASN A 69 13.06 -4.97 9.72
C ASN A 69 12.62 -6.12 8.78
N TYR A 70 11.31 -6.33 8.66
CA TYR A 70 10.70 -7.36 7.82
C TYR A 70 11.10 -8.81 8.19
N ARG A 71 11.60 -9.04 9.41
CA ARG A 71 11.88 -10.39 9.92
C ARG A 71 10.71 -11.01 10.67
N GLY A 72 9.72 -10.19 11.04
CA GLY A 72 8.62 -10.63 11.90
C GLY A 72 9.06 -10.78 13.36
N ASN A 73 8.15 -11.25 14.21
CA ASN A 73 8.40 -11.55 15.62
C ASN A 73 7.97 -12.97 16.01
N LEU A 74 7.68 -13.80 15.00
CA LEU A 74 7.50 -15.24 15.07
C LEU A 74 8.36 -15.87 13.97
N GLU A 75 8.64 -17.17 14.11
CA GLU A 75 9.30 -17.93 13.06
C GLU A 75 8.48 -17.85 11.75
N GLY A 76 9.12 -17.36 10.69
CA GLY A 76 8.54 -17.25 9.36
C GLY A 76 8.57 -18.57 8.59
N SER A 77 8.05 -18.58 7.37
CA SER A 77 8.05 -19.75 6.48
C SER A 77 8.94 -19.51 5.26
N TYR A 78 9.77 -20.48 4.89
CA TYR A 78 10.54 -20.42 3.65
C TYR A 78 9.65 -20.81 2.47
N LEU A 79 9.64 -19.99 1.42
CA LEU A 79 9.01 -20.32 0.15
C LEU A 79 10.09 -20.60 -0.89
N SER A 80 9.99 -21.73 -1.57
CA SER A 80 10.81 -22.07 -2.74
C SER A 80 10.18 -21.48 -4.00
N ARG A 81 11.01 -20.93 -4.90
CA ARG A 81 10.58 -20.34 -6.18
C ARG A 81 9.69 -21.27 -7.01
N GLU A 82 9.94 -22.56 -6.97
CA GLU A 82 9.26 -23.55 -7.80
C GLU A 82 7.84 -23.83 -7.31
N THR A 83 7.61 -23.72 -5.98
CA THR A 83 6.39 -24.20 -5.32
C THR A 83 5.33 -23.13 -5.11
N ASN A 84 5.63 -21.85 -5.39
CA ASN A 84 4.67 -20.76 -5.18
C ASN A 84 4.35 -19.97 -6.46
N THR A 85 3.14 -19.42 -6.52
CA THR A 85 2.60 -18.67 -7.67
C THR A 85 3.29 -17.33 -7.92
N PHE A 86 3.98 -16.78 -6.90
CA PHE A 86 4.74 -15.53 -7.01
C PHE A 86 6.16 -15.72 -7.54
N LYS A 87 6.58 -16.98 -7.78
CA LYS A 87 7.96 -17.35 -8.15
C LYS A 87 8.99 -16.69 -7.24
N PHE A 88 8.63 -16.51 -5.97
CA PHE A 88 9.44 -15.87 -4.95
C PHE A 88 10.30 -16.91 -4.24
N GLU A 89 11.48 -16.51 -3.79
CA GLU A 89 12.34 -17.37 -2.98
C GLU A 89 12.81 -16.61 -1.75
N GLY A 90 12.61 -17.20 -0.58
CA GLY A 90 13.03 -16.62 0.68
C GLY A 90 12.02 -16.80 1.80
N THR A 91 12.32 -16.21 2.96
CA THR A 91 11.48 -16.29 4.15
C THR A 91 10.37 -15.26 4.12
N ILE A 92 9.13 -15.71 4.29
CA ILE A 92 7.96 -14.88 4.57
C ILE A 92 7.88 -14.64 6.09
N PRO A 93 7.95 -13.38 6.54
CA PRO A 93 7.92 -13.07 7.96
C PRO A 93 6.53 -13.30 8.54
N ARG A 94 6.49 -13.70 9.82
CA ARG A 94 5.25 -13.79 10.60
C ARG A 94 5.25 -12.74 11.69
N ILE A 95 4.19 -11.95 11.75
CA ILE A 95 4.05 -10.90 12.75
C ILE A 95 2.79 -11.07 13.58
N LYS A 96 2.99 -11.24 14.89
CA LYS A 96 1.94 -11.27 15.90
C LYS A 96 1.79 -9.90 16.56
N PHE A 97 0.57 -9.40 16.62
CA PHE A 97 0.26 -8.13 17.27
C PHE A 97 -1.15 -8.15 17.87
N THR A 98 -1.34 -7.35 18.90
CA THR A 98 -2.62 -7.12 19.55
C THR A 98 -3.46 -6.15 18.73
N LYS A 99 -4.77 -6.15 18.98
CA LYS A 99 -5.69 -5.14 18.42
C LYS A 99 -5.21 -3.72 18.71
N SER A 100 -4.77 -3.44 19.93
CA SER A 100 -4.32 -2.10 20.32
C SER A 100 -3.09 -1.66 19.52
N GLU A 101 -2.12 -2.56 19.30
CA GLU A 101 -0.94 -2.27 18.47
C GLU A 101 -1.33 -1.97 17.01
N TYR A 102 -2.30 -2.71 16.45
CA TYR A 102 -2.82 -2.44 15.11
C TYR A 102 -3.53 -1.08 15.02
N LEU A 103 -4.45 -0.79 15.93
CA LEU A 103 -5.21 0.47 15.93
C LEU A 103 -4.30 1.69 16.09
N GLU A 104 -3.23 1.55 16.89
CA GLU A 104 -2.20 2.57 17.03
C GLU A 104 -1.34 2.73 15.77
N ALA A 105 -0.96 1.63 15.12
CA ALA A 105 -0.25 1.67 13.84
C ALA A 105 -1.10 2.27 12.71
N TYR A 106 -2.40 2.02 12.71
CA TYR A 106 -3.38 2.60 11.80
C TYR A 106 -3.56 4.12 12.02
N GLY A 107 -3.43 4.57 13.27
CA GLY A 107 -3.61 5.97 13.66
C GLY A 107 -4.99 6.30 14.20
N VAL A 108 -5.69 5.32 14.77
CA VAL A 108 -6.98 5.55 15.42
C VAL A 108 -6.78 6.44 16.65
N LYS A 109 -7.57 7.51 16.76
CA LYS A 109 -7.45 8.45 17.86
C LYS A 109 -7.94 7.83 19.17
N LYS A 110 -7.18 8.08 20.25
CA LYS A 110 -7.60 7.79 21.63
C LYS A 110 -8.27 9.03 22.22
N TYR A 111 -9.33 8.81 22.98
CA TYR A 111 -10.08 9.85 23.69
C TYR A 111 -10.08 9.51 25.19
N LYS A 112 -10.01 10.54 26.04
CA LYS A 112 -10.21 10.37 27.49
C LYS A 112 -11.69 10.16 27.76
N THR A 113 -12.05 9.03 28.36
CA THR A 113 -13.40 8.74 28.82
C THR A 113 -13.69 9.45 30.14
N SER A 114 -14.97 9.50 30.55
CA SER A 114 -15.39 10.00 31.86
C SER A 114 -14.72 9.28 33.04
N ARG A 115 -14.16 8.09 32.81
CA ARG A 115 -13.41 7.29 33.79
C ARG A 115 -11.90 7.57 33.74
N ASN A 116 -11.46 8.64 33.07
CA ASN A 116 -10.05 8.98 32.86
C ASN A 116 -9.22 7.90 32.15
N LYS A 117 -9.86 7.05 31.32
CA LYS A 117 -9.17 6.04 30.51
C LYS A 117 -9.02 6.53 29.08
N ASN A 118 -7.85 6.29 28.47
CA ASN A 118 -7.62 6.56 27.06
C ASN A 118 -8.13 5.37 26.22
N GLU A 119 -9.24 5.55 25.51
CA GLU A 119 -9.88 4.52 24.70
C GLU A 119 -9.93 4.92 23.23
N PHE A 120 -9.81 3.94 22.33
CA PHE A 120 -9.95 4.17 20.89
C PHE A 120 -11.40 4.51 20.53
N GLY A 121 -11.60 5.43 19.59
CA GLY A 121 -12.94 5.73 19.08
C GLY A 121 -13.57 4.51 18.40
N GLY A 122 -14.72 4.04 18.90
CA GLY A 122 -15.34 2.78 18.47
C GLY A 122 -15.61 2.69 16.95
N LYS A 123 -16.18 3.74 16.35
CA LYS A 123 -16.46 3.78 14.90
C LYS A 123 -15.20 3.73 14.05
N GLU A 124 -14.16 4.47 14.44
CA GLU A 124 -12.89 4.50 13.69
C GLU A 124 -12.12 3.18 13.85
N ALA A 125 -12.19 2.57 15.03
CA ALA A 125 -11.62 1.24 15.26
C ALA A 125 -12.30 0.16 14.42
N LEU A 126 -13.63 0.20 14.27
CA LEU A 126 -14.36 -0.74 13.41
C LEU A 126 -13.93 -0.60 11.95
N ILE A 127 -13.89 0.63 11.41
CA ILE A 127 -13.43 0.90 10.04
C ILE A 127 -11.99 0.40 9.81
N ALA A 128 -11.11 0.56 10.80
CA ALA A 128 -9.74 0.07 10.71
C ALA A 128 -9.70 -1.47 10.63
N LEU A 129 -10.44 -2.17 11.48
CA LEU A 129 -10.48 -3.63 11.52
C LEU A 129 -11.13 -4.24 10.27
N GLU A 130 -12.22 -3.63 9.78
CA GLU A 130 -12.86 -4.01 8.51
C GLU A 130 -11.86 -3.87 7.34
N ALA A 131 -11.14 -2.76 7.29
CA ALA A 131 -10.11 -2.56 6.27
C ALA A 131 -8.97 -3.57 6.35
N LEU A 132 -8.56 -3.99 7.56
CA LEU A 132 -7.57 -5.06 7.73
C LEU A 132 -8.09 -6.39 7.15
N TYR A 133 -9.33 -6.73 7.49
CA TYR A 133 -9.95 -7.96 7.04
C TYR A 133 -10.10 -8.01 5.51
N HIS A 134 -10.50 -6.91 4.87
CA HIS A 134 -10.59 -6.86 3.40
C HIS A 134 -9.25 -7.16 2.74
N LEU A 135 -8.14 -6.61 3.26
CA LEU A 135 -6.80 -6.92 2.76
C LEU A 135 -6.40 -8.40 2.92
N GLY A 136 -7.01 -9.09 3.89
CA GLY A 136 -6.76 -10.50 4.20
C GLY A 136 -7.64 -11.51 3.47
N ASN A 137 -8.79 -11.08 2.95
CA ASN A 137 -9.81 -11.99 2.42
C ASN A 137 -10.21 -11.70 0.97
N GLU A 138 -10.06 -10.46 0.49
CA GLU A 138 -10.35 -10.14 -0.90
C GLU A 138 -9.16 -10.56 -1.79
N PRO A 139 -9.37 -11.44 -2.78
CA PRO A 139 -8.34 -11.75 -3.76
C PRO A 139 -8.09 -10.57 -4.70
N TYR A 140 -6.82 -10.29 -4.98
CA TYR A 140 -6.41 -9.31 -5.99
C TYR A 140 -5.72 -10.02 -7.15
N LEU A 141 -5.94 -9.53 -8.37
CA LEU A 141 -5.15 -9.92 -9.54
C LEU A 141 -3.79 -9.22 -9.49
N ILE A 142 -2.78 -9.92 -9.00
CA ILE A 142 -1.43 -9.38 -8.85
C ILE A 142 -0.64 -9.69 -10.11
N VAL A 143 -0.10 -8.63 -10.75
CA VAL A 143 0.75 -8.74 -11.94
C VAL A 143 2.01 -7.93 -11.73
N ALA A 144 3.15 -8.60 -11.68
CA ALA A 144 4.44 -7.98 -11.47
C ALA A 144 5.50 -8.57 -12.39
N THR A 145 6.56 -7.77 -12.59
CA THR A 145 7.69 -8.12 -13.44
C THR A 145 8.99 -7.90 -12.67
N ARG A 146 9.96 -8.79 -12.89
CA ARG A 146 11.34 -8.66 -12.40
C ARG A 146 12.26 -8.57 -13.59
N LYS A 147 13.11 -7.54 -13.61
CA LYS A 147 14.19 -7.43 -14.59
C LYS A 147 15.39 -8.22 -14.08
N ARG A 148 16.01 -9.02 -14.95
CA ARG A 148 17.28 -9.67 -14.68
C ARG A 148 18.16 -9.59 -15.92
N TRP A 149 19.48 -9.62 -15.71
CA TRP A 149 20.44 -9.66 -16.79
C TRP A 149 20.85 -11.10 -17.03
N ASN A 150 20.70 -11.58 -18.26
CA ASN A 150 21.12 -12.91 -18.67
C ASN A 150 22.03 -12.77 -19.90
N LYS A 151 23.30 -13.18 -19.78
CA LYS A 151 24.29 -13.11 -20.88
C LYS A 151 24.38 -11.74 -21.57
N GLY A 152 24.27 -10.65 -20.80
CA GLY A 152 24.33 -9.28 -21.33
C GLY A 152 23.01 -8.73 -21.89
N GLU A 153 21.96 -9.55 -21.96
CA GLU A 153 20.62 -9.11 -22.36
C GLU A 153 19.73 -8.89 -21.14
N GLU A 154 18.93 -7.83 -21.18
CA GLU A 154 17.87 -7.61 -20.19
C GLU A 154 16.70 -8.53 -20.51
N VAL A 155 16.42 -9.47 -19.60
CA VAL A 155 15.24 -10.33 -19.68
C VAL A 155 14.27 -10.03 -18.54
N VAL A 156 12.98 -10.24 -18.79
CA VAL A 156 11.91 -9.89 -17.86
C VAL A 156 11.15 -11.15 -17.47
N ASP A 157 11.17 -11.47 -16.18
CA ASP A 157 10.30 -12.51 -15.63
C ASP A 157 8.97 -11.86 -15.23
N ARG A 158 7.85 -12.36 -15.76
CA ARG A 158 6.50 -11.93 -15.38
C ARG A 158 5.80 -13.03 -14.59
N TYR A 159 5.11 -12.66 -13.53
CA TYR A 159 4.20 -13.55 -12.83
C TYR A 159 2.82 -12.91 -12.64
N GLN A 160 1.80 -13.76 -12.60
CA GLN A 160 0.40 -13.40 -12.44
C GLN A 160 -0.25 -14.38 -11.48
N THR A 161 -0.98 -13.88 -10.49
CA THR A 161 -1.66 -14.72 -9.50
C THR A 161 -2.87 -13.99 -8.91
N PHE A 162 -3.83 -14.78 -8.43
CA PHE A 162 -4.94 -14.30 -7.61
C PHE A 162 -4.63 -14.61 -6.16
N SER A 163 -4.53 -13.57 -5.34
CA SER A 163 -4.17 -13.75 -3.94
C SER A 163 -4.58 -12.54 -3.11
N PRO A 164 -5.07 -12.72 -1.88
CA PRO A 164 -5.09 -11.66 -0.90
C PRO A 164 -3.68 -11.13 -0.64
N ILE A 165 -3.56 -9.88 -0.20
CA ILE A 165 -2.23 -9.32 0.10
C ILE A 165 -1.71 -9.75 1.48
N LEU A 166 -2.58 -10.25 2.34
CA LEU A 166 -2.27 -10.75 3.67
C LEU A 166 -2.96 -12.10 3.87
N ARG A 167 -2.31 -13.02 4.57
CA ARG A 167 -2.99 -14.12 5.27
C ARG A 167 -3.09 -13.72 6.74
N ILE A 168 -4.31 -13.69 7.26
CA ILE A 168 -4.60 -13.30 8.63
C ILE A 168 -5.06 -14.52 9.40
N CYS A 169 -4.41 -14.81 10.51
CA CYS A 169 -4.86 -15.78 11.49
C CYS A 169 -5.21 -15.03 12.78
N GLU A 170 -6.35 -15.34 13.35
CA GLU A 170 -6.83 -14.77 14.60
C GLU A 170 -7.32 -15.88 15.52
N GLY A 171 -7.45 -15.55 16.81
CA GLY A 171 -7.83 -16.54 17.81
C GLY A 171 -8.46 -15.90 19.03
N TRP A 172 -9.38 -16.65 19.63
CA TRP A 172 -10.06 -16.32 20.87
C TRP A 172 -9.80 -17.39 21.91
N GLU A 173 -9.80 -17.01 23.18
CA GLU A 173 -9.66 -17.94 24.30
C GLU A 173 -10.82 -17.76 25.29
N GLY A 174 -11.37 -18.87 25.78
CA GLY A 174 -12.39 -18.86 26.82
C GLY A 174 -13.76 -18.36 26.36
N LEU A 175 -14.13 -18.58 25.09
CA LEU A 175 -15.46 -18.26 24.59
C LEU A 175 -16.52 -19.13 25.26
N THR A 176 -17.64 -18.52 25.62
CA THR A 176 -18.89 -19.24 25.93
C THR A 176 -19.55 -19.71 24.63
N PRO A 177 -20.42 -20.73 24.66
CA PRO A 177 -21.15 -21.17 23.46
C PRO A 177 -21.93 -20.04 22.78
N LYS A 178 -22.49 -19.08 23.55
CA LYS A 178 -23.20 -17.91 23.02
C LYS A 178 -22.27 -16.95 22.28
N GLU A 179 -21.09 -16.67 22.84
CA GLU A 179 -20.10 -15.82 22.17
C GLU A 179 -19.49 -16.49 20.95
N ASN A 180 -19.29 -17.81 20.98
CA ASN A 180 -18.82 -18.57 19.82
C ASN A 180 -19.83 -18.49 18.67
N LYS A 181 -21.12 -18.68 18.97
CA LYS A 181 -22.18 -18.53 17.96
C LYS A 181 -22.25 -17.11 17.41
N ALA A 182 -22.08 -16.10 18.26
CA ALA A 182 -22.06 -14.70 17.81
C ALA A 182 -20.88 -14.41 16.85
N LEU A 183 -19.74 -15.10 17.00
CA LEU A 183 -18.60 -14.97 16.09
C LEU A 183 -18.90 -15.52 14.69
N ASP A 184 -19.68 -16.58 14.59
CA ASP A 184 -20.13 -17.13 13.31
C ASP A 184 -21.07 -16.17 12.57
N GLU A 185 -21.93 -15.47 13.32
CA GLU A 185 -22.93 -14.53 12.77
C GLU A 185 -22.32 -13.16 12.43
N GLU A 186 -21.43 -12.65 13.28
CA GLU A 186 -20.83 -11.31 13.16
C GLU A 186 -19.32 -11.34 13.50
N PRO A 187 -18.46 -11.85 12.60
CA PRO A 187 -17.03 -11.99 12.88
C PRO A 187 -16.35 -10.64 13.22
N PHE A 188 -16.81 -9.55 12.60
CA PHE A 188 -16.22 -8.22 12.75
C PHE A 188 -16.52 -7.51 14.08
N LEU A 189 -17.77 -7.60 14.56
CA LEU A 189 -18.19 -6.88 15.77
C LEU A 189 -17.56 -7.49 17.03
N ASN A 190 -17.25 -8.79 16.99
CA ASN A 190 -16.64 -9.52 18.08
C ASN A 190 -15.11 -9.36 18.20
N LEU A 191 -14.45 -8.69 17.24
CA LEU A 191 -13.06 -8.23 17.39
C LEU A 191 -12.91 -7.23 18.55
N ILE A 192 -14.02 -6.67 19.03
CA ILE A 192 -14.04 -5.77 20.18
C ILE A 192 -13.88 -6.54 21.51
N SER A 193 -14.14 -7.86 21.52
CA SER A 193 -14.07 -8.71 22.71
C SER A 193 -12.68 -8.72 23.37
N LYS A 194 -12.66 -8.71 24.71
CA LYS A 194 -11.44 -8.91 25.51
C LYS A 194 -10.85 -10.31 25.37
N LYS A 195 -11.63 -11.26 24.84
CA LYS A 195 -11.22 -12.66 24.62
C LYS A 195 -10.40 -12.86 23.34
N HIS A 196 -10.42 -11.87 22.44
CA HIS A 196 -9.60 -11.87 21.23
C HIS A 196 -8.12 -11.68 21.58
N LYS A 197 -7.26 -12.59 21.14
CA LYS A 197 -5.83 -12.64 21.52
C LYS A 197 -4.88 -11.90 20.58
N GLY A 198 -5.44 -11.29 19.54
CA GLY A 198 -4.66 -10.56 18.53
C GLY A 198 -4.60 -11.34 17.22
N PHE A 199 -3.76 -10.83 16.33
CA PHE A 199 -3.63 -11.28 14.97
C PHE A 199 -2.22 -11.82 14.74
N ILE A 200 -2.10 -12.81 13.88
CA ILE A 200 -0.87 -13.25 13.24
C ILE A 200 -1.04 -12.99 11.74
N ILE A 201 -0.10 -12.27 11.14
CA ILE A 201 -0.12 -11.99 9.72
C ILE A 201 1.10 -12.59 9.03
N GLU A 202 0.83 -13.23 7.89
CA GLU A 202 1.78 -13.57 6.85
C GLU A 202 1.52 -12.67 5.64
N PRO A 203 2.43 -11.76 5.27
CA PRO A 203 2.27 -10.97 4.07
C PRO A 203 2.46 -11.83 2.83
N CYS A 204 1.74 -11.55 1.75
CA CYS A 204 2.03 -12.22 0.48
C CYS A 204 3.42 -11.78 -0.05
N PRO A 205 4.07 -12.60 -0.88
CA PRO A 205 5.46 -12.37 -1.29
C PRO A 205 5.75 -10.98 -1.87
N ILE A 206 4.81 -10.35 -2.58
CA ILE A 206 5.04 -9.04 -3.21
C ILE A 206 5.33 -7.92 -2.21
N ILE A 207 4.91 -8.06 -0.94
CA ILE A 207 5.16 -7.09 0.12
C ILE A 207 6.62 -7.11 0.56
N VAL A 208 7.26 -8.29 0.50
CA VAL A 208 8.63 -8.53 0.99
C VAL A 208 9.64 -8.76 -0.14
N ASP A 209 9.15 -8.96 -1.37
CA ASP A 209 9.97 -9.17 -2.56
C ASP A 209 10.91 -7.99 -2.78
N GLN A 210 12.22 -8.29 -2.84
CA GLN A 210 13.30 -7.31 -2.97
C GLN A 210 13.22 -6.16 -1.95
N ILE A 211 12.66 -6.39 -0.76
CA ILE A 211 12.47 -5.32 0.24
C ILE A 211 13.78 -4.64 0.66
N ASP A 212 14.93 -5.29 0.51
CA ASP A 212 16.23 -4.72 0.85
C ASP A 212 16.92 -3.97 -0.30
N SER A 213 16.43 -4.08 -1.54
CA SER A 213 17.06 -3.50 -2.73
C SER A 213 16.13 -2.64 -3.59
N TYR A 214 14.85 -2.98 -3.66
CA TYR A 214 13.85 -2.34 -4.52
C TYR A 214 12.63 -1.88 -3.70
N PHE A 215 12.83 -0.82 -2.92
CA PHE A 215 11.86 -0.31 -1.97
C PHE A 215 11.74 1.22 -2.00
N VAL A 216 10.68 1.72 -1.38
CA VAL A 216 10.43 3.14 -1.13
C VAL A 216 10.35 3.41 0.37
N LEU A 217 10.82 4.59 0.77
CA LEU A 217 10.66 5.12 2.12
C LEU A 217 9.54 6.16 2.15
N LYS A 218 8.68 6.09 3.16
CA LYS A 218 7.54 7.01 3.32
C LYS A 218 7.41 7.44 4.79
N PRO A 219 6.94 8.65 5.09
CA PRO A 219 6.53 9.00 6.44
C PRO A 219 5.46 8.03 6.95
N ALA A 220 5.62 7.52 8.17
CA ALA A 220 4.70 6.54 8.75
C ALA A 220 3.28 7.09 8.93
N ASN A 221 3.15 8.41 9.08
CA ASN A 221 1.89 9.12 9.22
C ASN A 221 1.38 9.74 7.90
N MET A 222 1.95 9.39 6.74
CA MET A 222 1.62 10.05 5.46
C MET A 222 0.11 10.08 5.16
N TYR A 223 -0.58 8.97 5.37
CA TYR A 223 -2.03 8.89 5.11
C TYR A 223 -2.85 9.58 6.21
N GLN A 224 -2.37 9.56 7.46
CA GLN A 224 -2.98 10.28 8.58
C GLN A 224 -2.92 11.78 8.35
N GLU A 225 -1.80 12.28 7.78
CA GLU A 225 -1.65 13.68 7.39
C GLU A 225 -2.70 14.07 6.33
N ILE A 226 -2.91 13.24 5.30
CA ILE A 226 -3.96 13.44 4.29
C ILE A 226 -5.34 13.49 4.96
N LYS A 227 -5.70 12.47 5.76
CA LYS A 227 -7.01 12.38 6.43
C LYS A 227 -7.28 13.56 7.37
N LEU A 228 -6.26 14.01 8.10
CA LEU A 228 -6.40 15.09 9.08
C LEU A 228 -6.55 16.46 8.42
N ARG A 229 -5.74 16.74 7.41
CA ARG A 229 -5.74 18.05 6.72
C ARG A 229 -6.80 18.13 5.62
N PHE A 230 -7.15 17.00 5.01
CA PHE A 230 -8.07 16.89 3.89
C PHE A 230 -9.04 15.70 4.09
N PRO A 231 -9.99 15.80 5.03
CA PRO A 231 -10.89 14.68 5.38
C PRO A 231 -11.75 14.20 4.20
N ASN A 232 -12.01 15.07 3.22
CA ASN A 232 -12.77 14.76 2.00
C ASN A 232 -11.87 14.41 0.80
N ALA A 233 -10.58 14.14 1.02
CA ALA A 233 -9.68 13.72 -0.05
C ALA A 233 -10.17 12.40 -0.68
N SER A 234 -10.28 12.40 -2.01
CA SER A 234 -10.69 11.21 -2.77
C SER A 234 -9.62 10.11 -2.71
N LYS A 235 -10.00 8.86 -3.03
CA LYS A 235 -9.02 7.76 -3.18
C LYS A 235 -7.91 8.07 -4.20
N PHE A 236 -8.21 8.87 -5.21
CA PHE A 236 -7.23 9.30 -6.22
C PHE A 236 -6.09 10.12 -5.62
N THR A 237 -6.34 10.89 -4.56
CA THR A 237 -5.31 11.65 -3.86
C THR A 237 -4.27 10.73 -3.22
N TYR A 238 -4.72 9.62 -2.63
CA TYR A 238 -3.85 8.62 -2.02
C TYR A 238 -2.99 7.94 -3.09
N THR A 239 -3.63 7.45 -4.18
CA THR A 239 -2.93 6.85 -5.32
C THR A 239 -1.94 7.83 -5.96
N PHE A 240 -2.30 9.10 -6.11
CA PHE A 240 -1.46 10.14 -6.71
C PHE A 240 -0.20 10.40 -5.89
N ILE A 241 -0.33 10.54 -4.58
CA ILE A 241 0.83 10.76 -3.70
C ILE A 241 1.74 9.53 -3.71
N ASP A 242 1.20 8.31 -3.57
CA ASP A 242 2.00 7.09 -3.68
C ASP A 242 2.71 6.98 -5.04
N TRP A 243 2.05 7.41 -6.12
CA TRP A 243 2.64 7.44 -7.47
C TRP A 243 3.79 8.45 -7.56
N ILE A 244 3.62 9.68 -7.05
CA ILE A 244 4.68 10.69 -7.01
C ILE A 244 5.90 10.14 -6.25
N VAL A 245 5.69 9.58 -5.06
CA VAL A 245 6.77 9.11 -4.19
C VAL A 245 7.49 7.90 -4.79
N SER A 246 6.73 6.94 -5.32
CA SER A 246 7.30 5.75 -5.96
C SER A 246 8.04 6.09 -7.25
N THR A 247 7.50 7.01 -8.06
CA THR A 247 8.14 7.45 -9.31
C THR A 247 9.41 8.25 -9.05
N ALA A 248 9.41 9.15 -8.06
CA ALA A 248 10.61 9.87 -7.64
C ALA A 248 11.71 8.90 -7.20
N THR A 249 11.34 7.88 -6.41
CA THR A 249 12.27 6.86 -5.91
C THR A 249 12.87 6.04 -7.05
N ARG A 250 12.04 5.52 -7.97
CA ARG A 250 12.53 4.78 -9.15
C ARG A 250 13.46 5.62 -10.01
N LYS A 251 13.13 6.90 -10.26
CA LYS A 251 14.00 7.81 -11.02
C LYS A 251 15.35 7.99 -10.33
N LYS A 252 15.37 8.25 -9.02
CA LYS A 252 16.61 8.34 -8.21
C LYS A 252 17.44 7.07 -8.29
N MET A 253 16.80 5.90 -8.24
CA MET A 253 17.50 4.60 -8.33
C MET A 253 18.11 4.34 -9.71
N ASN A 254 17.46 4.83 -10.77
CA ASN A 254 17.89 4.63 -12.15
C ASN A 254 18.81 5.74 -12.68
N SER A 255 19.12 6.77 -11.89
CA SER A 255 20.06 7.83 -12.27
C SER A 255 21.49 7.29 -12.33
N SER A 256 22.07 7.25 -13.54
CA SER A 256 23.48 6.94 -13.74
C SER A 256 24.35 8.07 -13.16
N GLY A 257 25.04 7.82 -12.05
CA GLY A 257 26.06 8.72 -11.50
C GLY A 257 25.64 9.54 -10.28
N SER A 258 24.44 10.13 -10.27
CA SER A 258 23.94 10.89 -9.11
C SER A 258 22.76 10.19 -8.44
N LYS A 259 22.92 9.78 -7.18
CA LYS A 259 21.81 9.28 -6.33
C LYS A 259 20.95 10.44 -5.81
N GLU A 260 20.67 11.42 -6.67
CA GLU A 260 19.87 12.59 -6.34
C GLU A 260 18.40 12.37 -6.65
N TRP A 261 17.55 13.08 -5.91
CA TRP A 261 16.13 13.13 -6.23
C TRP A 261 15.92 13.94 -7.52
N PRO A 262 15.01 13.51 -8.41
CA PRO A 262 14.76 14.23 -9.66
C PRO A 262 14.12 15.60 -9.39
N ASP A 263 14.41 16.60 -10.23
CA ASP A 263 13.76 17.93 -10.13
C ASP A 263 12.27 17.86 -10.45
N LYS A 264 11.91 17.03 -11.44
CA LYS A 264 10.56 16.92 -11.94
C LYS A 264 10.17 15.52 -12.40
N ILE A 265 8.87 15.27 -12.33
CA ILE A 265 8.20 14.09 -12.89
C ILE A 265 7.28 14.57 -14.00
N GLU A 266 7.26 13.83 -15.10
CA GLU A 266 6.49 14.17 -16.29
C GLU A 266 5.63 12.98 -16.70
N ILE A 267 4.38 13.23 -17.07
CA ILE A 267 3.44 12.19 -17.54
C ILE A 267 2.38 12.82 -18.44
N GLY A 268 1.89 12.08 -19.44
CA GLY A 268 0.73 12.51 -20.24
C GLY A 268 -0.54 12.53 -19.39
N PHE A 269 -1.41 13.51 -19.60
CA PHE A 269 -2.68 13.67 -18.86
C PHE A 269 -3.55 12.41 -18.90
N GLU A 270 -3.67 11.80 -20.07
CA GLU A 270 -4.42 10.55 -20.25
C GLU A 270 -3.78 9.39 -19.48
N ASN A 271 -2.45 9.23 -19.58
CA ASN A 271 -1.72 8.19 -18.85
C ASN A 271 -1.82 8.37 -17.33
N LEU A 272 -1.82 9.61 -16.85
CA LEU A 272 -2.07 9.90 -15.43
C LEU A 272 -3.48 9.49 -15.02
N SER A 273 -4.48 9.74 -15.87
CA SER A 273 -5.88 9.36 -15.62
C SER A 273 -6.03 7.83 -15.46
N TYR A 274 -5.37 7.04 -16.32
CA TYR A 274 -5.30 5.58 -16.19
C TYR A 274 -4.50 5.15 -14.95
N THR A 275 -3.37 5.80 -14.66
CA THR A 275 -2.55 5.54 -13.47
C THR A 275 -3.37 5.69 -12.19
N LEU A 276 -4.25 6.69 -12.13
CA LEU A 276 -5.15 6.95 -11.01
C LEU A 276 -6.44 6.13 -11.04
N ARG A 277 -6.59 5.16 -11.96
CA ARG A 277 -7.77 4.28 -12.08
C ARG A 277 -9.08 5.05 -12.28
N MET A 278 -9.05 6.14 -13.05
CA MET A 278 -10.25 6.92 -13.37
C MET A 278 -11.10 6.27 -14.49
N ASN A 279 -11.06 4.94 -14.63
CA ASN A 279 -11.63 4.17 -15.75
C ASN A 279 -13.09 4.52 -16.02
N ARG A 280 -13.93 4.61 -14.98
CA ARG A 280 -15.35 5.01 -15.13
C ARG A 280 -15.51 6.36 -15.84
N TYR A 281 -14.66 7.33 -15.52
CA TYR A 281 -14.70 8.66 -16.15
C TYR A 281 -14.09 8.65 -17.54
N ILE A 282 -13.07 7.82 -17.78
CA ILE A 282 -12.44 7.65 -19.09
C ILE A 282 -13.45 7.03 -20.07
N THR A 283 -14.11 5.94 -19.68
CA THR A 283 -15.13 5.25 -20.49
C THR A 283 -16.32 6.17 -20.79
N SER A 284 -16.79 6.93 -19.80
CA SER A 284 -17.84 7.94 -20.00
C SER A 284 -17.35 9.25 -20.63
N ARG A 285 -16.07 9.32 -21.05
CA ARG A 285 -15.41 10.49 -21.68
C ARG A 285 -15.56 11.79 -20.86
N ASN A 286 -15.70 11.69 -19.55
CA ASN A 286 -15.90 12.83 -18.65
C ASN A 286 -14.57 13.49 -18.27
N TRP A 287 -13.86 14.02 -19.27
CA TRP A 287 -12.52 14.60 -19.12
C TRP A 287 -12.49 15.84 -18.23
N LYS A 288 -13.57 16.63 -18.18
CA LYS A 288 -13.68 17.78 -17.26
C LYS A 288 -13.64 17.33 -15.80
N LYS A 289 -14.33 16.24 -15.45
CA LYS A 289 -14.31 15.69 -14.09
C LYS A 289 -12.97 15.06 -13.73
N ILE A 290 -12.32 14.40 -14.69
CA ILE A 290 -10.93 13.91 -14.55
C ILE A 290 -9.99 15.08 -14.25
N GLU A 291 -10.06 16.16 -15.04
CA GLU A 291 -9.21 17.34 -14.88
C GLU A 291 -9.42 17.99 -13.51
N SER A 292 -10.67 18.16 -13.07
CA SER A 292 -10.98 18.68 -11.73
C SER A 292 -10.45 17.78 -10.60
N ALA A 293 -10.60 16.45 -10.72
CA ALA A 293 -10.08 15.52 -9.72
C ALA A 293 -8.54 15.52 -9.66
N ILE A 294 -7.87 15.56 -10.81
CA ILE A 294 -6.40 15.65 -10.89
C ILE A 294 -5.91 16.98 -10.30
N ASN A 295 -6.53 18.11 -10.66
CA ASN A 295 -6.19 19.42 -10.10
C ASN A 295 -6.29 19.41 -8.57
N ARG A 296 -7.36 18.81 -8.02
CA ARG A 296 -7.50 18.67 -6.56
C ARG A 296 -6.39 17.81 -5.94
N CYS A 297 -5.96 16.74 -6.60
CA CYS A 297 -4.84 15.93 -6.13
C CYS A 297 -3.52 16.72 -6.13
N ILE A 298 -3.31 17.57 -7.13
CA ILE A 298 -2.12 18.42 -7.26
C ILE A 298 -2.09 19.47 -6.15
N GLU A 299 -3.19 20.19 -5.92
CA GLU A 299 -3.31 21.15 -4.82
C GLU A 299 -2.94 20.53 -3.48
N ILE A 300 -3.53 19.37 -3.15
CA ILE A 300 -3.24 18.64 -1.92
C ILE A 300 -1.76 18.25 -1.86
N ALA A 301 -1.16 17.77 -2.95
CA ALA A 301 0.25 17.39 -2.99
C ALA A 301 1.19 18.60 -2.78
N ILE A 302 0.82 19.79 -3.26
CA ILE A 302 1.55 21.04 -3.01
C ILE A 302 1.40 21.47 -1.54
N GLU A 303 0.19 21.47 -1.00
CA GLU A 303 -0.07 21.82 0.41
C GLU A 303 0.61 20.87 1.41
N LEU A 304 0.70 19.58 1.06
CA LEU A 304 1.46 18.57 1.78
C LEU A 304 2.97 18.66 1.51
N LYS A 305 3.43 19.60 0.67
CA LYS A 305 4.84 19.83 0.33
C LYS A 305 5.53 18.64 -0.35
N TRP A 306 4.78 17.78 -1.03
CA TRP A 306 5.37 16.76 -1.92
C TRP A 306 5.84 17.39 -3.23
N LEU A 307 5.09 18.40 -3.70
CA LEU A 307 5.38 19.19 -4.88
C LEU A 307 5.62 20.65 -4.50
N ASN A 308 6.49 21.34 -5.23
CA ASN A 308 6.66 22.79 -5.14
C ASN A 308 5.66 23.52 -6.06
N LYS A 309 5.50 23.00 -7.28
CA LYS A 309 4.58 23.54 -8.28
C LYS A 309 4.24 22.47 -9.32
N HIS A 310 3.28 22.81 -10.19
CA HIS A 310 2.84 22.01 -11.31
C HIS A 310 2.69 22.90 -12.55
N GLU A 311 3.01 22.35 -13.71
CA GLU A 311 2.78 22.98 -15.01
C GLU A 311 2.07 21.99 -15.94
N ARG A 312 1.06 22.48 -16.68
CA ARG A 312 0.37 21.73 -17.72
C ARG A 312 0.75 22.30 -19.07
N ILE A 313 1.50 21.52 -19.84
CA ILE A 313 2.03 21.92 -21.16
C ILE A 313 1.14 21.30 -22.24
N GLN A 314 0.68 22.12 -23.19
CA GLN A 314 -0.05 21.65 -24.36
C GLN A 314 0.93 21.02 -25.37
N GLY A 315 0.74 19.74 -25.71
CA GLY A 315 1.53 19.06 -26.72
C GLY A 315 1.17 19.50 -28.16
N LYS A 316 2.10 19.30 -29.10
CA LYS A 316 1.94 19.65 -30.53
C LYS A 316 0.74 18.95 -31.20
N THR A 317 0.41 17.73 -30.76
CA THR A 317 -0.61 16.85 -31.36
C THR A 317 -1.81 16.57 -30.45
N ILE A 318 -2.15 17.47 -29.50
CA ILE A 318 -3.32 17.43 -28.57
C ILE A 318 -3.03 16.82 -27.18
N SER A 319 -2.00 16.00 -27.00
CA SER A 319 -1.73 15.41 -25.67
C SER A 319 -1.22 16.46 -24.67
N LYS A 320 -2.07 16.81 -23.69
CA LYS A 320 -1.67 17.57 -22.50
C LYS A 320 -0.62 16.77 -21.72
N LYS A 321 0.46 17.43 -21.31
CA LYS A 321 1.54 16.86 -20.49
C LYS A 321 1.58 17.55 -19.14
N GLU A 322 1.58 16.75 -18.08
CA GLU A 322 1.73 17.23 -16.71
C GLU A 322 3.18 17.19 -16.28
N VAL A 323 3.66 18.29 -15.72
CA VAL A 323 5.02 18.43 -15.17
C VAL A 323 4.90 18.78 -13.69
N PHE A 324 5.39 17.89 -12.83
CA PHE A 324 5.35 18.03 -11.38
C PHE A 324 6.74 18.33 -10.85
N TYR A 325 6.94 19.49 -10.23
CA TYR A 325 8.23 19.89 -9.65
C TYR A 325 8.30 19.40 -8.21
N LEU A 326 9.26 18.53 -7.91
CA LEU A 326 9.35 17.90 -6.59
C LEU A 326 9.93 18.85 -5.55
N ASN A 327 9.40 18.77 -4.32
CA ASN A 327 10.08 19.35 -3.18
C ASN A 327 11.24 18.43 -2.73
N LYS A 328 12.42 18.57 -3.35
CA LYS A 328 13.59 17.73 -3.06
C LYS A 328 13.94 17.70 -1.57
N SER A 329 13.75 18.80 -0.83
CA SER A 329 14.04 18.88 0.60
C SER A 329 13.21 17.87 1.40
N LYS A 330 11.89 17.76 1.12
CA LYS A 330 11.02 16.76 1.78
C LYS A 330 11.51 15.33 1.51
N PHE A 331 11.87 15.02 0.26
CA PHE A 331 12.40 13.71 -0.10
C PHE A 331 13.77 13.41 0.54
N GLN A 332 14.64 14.42 0.65
CA GLN A 332 15.93 14.30 1.34
C GLN A 332 15.72 14.01 2.84
N GLN A 333 14.83 14.73 3.51
CA GLN A 333 14.49 14.49 4.93
C GLN A 333 14.05 13.04 5.18
N ILE A 334 13.19 12.48 4.32
CA ILE A 334 12.75 11.09 4.41
C ILE A 334 13.94 10.11 4.29
N SER A 335 14.91 10.40 3.41
CA SER A 335 16.09 9.54 3.24
C SER A 335 17.14 9.68 4.34
N THR A 336 17.21 10.84 5.01
CA THR A 336 18.20 11.15 6.05
C THR A 336 17.71 10.74 7.44
N ASN A 337 16.39 10.80 7.70
CA ASN A 337 15.76 10.31 8.92
C ASN A 337 15.78 8.77 8.98
N LYS A 338 16.97 8.17 8.96
CA LYS A 338 17.19 6.74 9.20
C LYS A 338 17.31 6.48 10.70
N THR A 339 16.30 6.85 11.49
CA THR A 339 16.11 6.21 12.79
C THR A 339 15.45 4.86 12.56
N ILE A 340 16.17 3.93 11.94
CA ILE A 340 15.85 2.50 12.01
C ILE A 340 16.74 2.03 13.15
N GLN A 341 16.17 1.92 14.36
CA GLN A 341 16.91 1.36 15.49
C GLN A 341 17.34 -0.06 15.12
N SER A 342 18.60 -0.20 14.70
CA SER A 342 19.29 -1.47 14.69
C SER A 342 19.64 -1.80 16.13
N THR A 343 18.67 -2.33 16.90
CA THR A 343 19.02 -3.05 18.12
C THR A 343 19.77 -4.30 17.68
N THR A 344 21.09 -4.16 17.68
CA THR A 344 22.04 -5.26 17.70
C THR A 344 21.80 -5.98 19.02
N ASN A 345 21.08 -7.10 18.97
CA ASN A 345 21.16 -8.09 20.05
C ASN A 345 22.58 -8.64 20.02
N LYS A 346 23.47 -8.05 20.82
CA LYS A 346 24.67 -8.70 21.31
C LYS A 346 24.30 -9.35 22.64
N ASN A 347 24.60 -10.65 22.71
CA ASN A 347 24.57 -11.57 23.83
C ASN A 347 23.21 -12.19 24.15
#